data_AF-A0A9E4WLF8-F1
#
_entry.id   AF-A0A9E4WLF8-F1
#
_cell.length_a   1.000
_cell.length_b   1.000
_cell.length_c   1.000
_cell.angle_alpha   90.00
_cell.angle_beta   90.00
_cell.angle_gamma   90.00
#
_symmetry.space_group_name_H-M   'P 1'
#
loop_
_entity.id
_entity.type
_entity.pdbx_description
1 polymer ?
#
loop_
_entity_poly.entity_id
_entity_poly.type
_entity_poly.pdbx_seq_one_letter_code
_entity_poly.pdbx_strand_id
1 'polypeptide(L)'
;MSADAAARSQDAEGLQRYLPIAEESAARANHKLYVAMARRARGVAHRLTGEWDQAADQLAAAAEEFRALDTPWQIGLTLLELGEVEHSRGNTDLAGEHYSQALTAFERLGAVPYEERAREALESLS
;
A
#
# COMPACT_ATOMS: atom_id res chain seq x y z
N MET A 1 -6.28 17.24 -4.33
CA MET A 1 -6.16 15.90 -3.72
C MET A 1 -5.85 14.91 -4.83
N SER A 2 -5.06 13.85 -4.58
CA SER A 2 -4.63 12.85 -5.57
C SER A 2 -5.06 11.45 -5.13
N ALA A 3 -5.03 10.46 -6.05
CA ALA A 3 -5.33 9.07 -5.71
C ALA A 3 -4.40 8.52 -4.62
N ASP A 4 -3.12 8.88 -4.65
CA ASP A 4 -2.16 8.53 -3.61
C ASP A 4 -2.51 9.13 -2.25
N ALA A 5 -2.87 10.41 -2.22
CA ALA A 5 -3.25 11.06 -0.98
C ALA A 5 -4.54 10.45 -0.40
N ALA A 6 -5.54 10.18 -1.25
CA ALA A 6 -6.78 9.53 -0.87
C ALA A 6 -6.55 8.11 -0.34
N ALA A 7 -5.65 7.33 -0.96
CA ALA A 7 -5.25 6.02 -0.46
C ALA A 7 -4.64 6.11 0.95
N ARG A 8 -3.69 7.03 1.15
CA ARG A 8 -3.04 7.21 2.46
C ARG A 8 -4.01 7.69 3.55
N SER A 9 -5.04 8.43 3.19
CA SER A 9 -6.08 8.88 4.12
C SER A 9 -7.30 7.96 4.20
N GLN A 10 -7.29 6.80 3.55
CA GLN A 10 -8.40 5.85 3.54
C GLN A 10 -9.72 6.46 3.02
N ASP A 11 -9.61 7.42 2.10
CA ASP A 11 -10.74 8.17 1.55
C ASP A 11 -11.29 7.48 0.30
N ALA A 12 -12.37 6.70 0.48
CA ALA A 12 -13.03 5.96 -0.60
C ALA A 12 -13.62 6.88 -1.69
N GLU A 13 -14.20 8.02 -1.30
CA GLU A 13 -14.79 8.97 -2.26
C GLU A 13 -13.67 9.63 -3.09
N GLY A 14 -12.59 10.04 -2.42
CA GLY A 14 -11.39 10.53 -3.07
C GLY A 14 -10.80 9.50 -4.05
N LEU A 15 -10.71 8.23 -3.65
CA LEU A 15 -10.22 7.16 -4.53
C LEU A 15 -11.10 7.00 -5.76
N GLN A 16 -12.43 6.94 -5.59
CA GLN A 16 -13.37 6.85 -6.71
C GLN A 16 -13.19 8.01 -7.70
N ARG A 17 -12.94 9.21 -7.19
CA ARG A 17 -12.78 10.42 -8.02
C ARG A 17 -11.42 10.51 -8.72
N TYR A 18 -10.33 10.17 -8.02
CA TYR A 18 -8.98 10.49 -8.48
C TYR A 18 -8.24 9.31 -9.12
N LEU A 19 -8.65 8.08 -8.85
CA LEU A 19 -7.97 6.89 -9.38
C LEU A 19 -7.99 6.82 -10.92
N PRO A 20 -9.11 7.05 -11.63
CA PRO A 20 -9.12 7.01 -13.10
C PRO A 20 -8.15 8.02 -13.72
N ILE A 21 -8.05 9.21 -13.12
CA ILE A 21 -7.16 10.29 -13.57
C ILE A 21 -5.69 9.89 -13.38
N ALA A 22 -5.37 9.27 -12.25
CA ALA A 22 -4.01 8.81 -11.95
C ALA A 22 -3.57 7.72 -12.92
N GLU A 23 -4.44 6.78 -13.26
CA GLU A 23 -4.17 5.68 -14.19
C GLU A 23 -3.96 6.18 -15.63
N GLU A 24 -4.83 7.07 -16.11
CA GLU A 24 -4.66 7.68 -17.44
C GLU A 24 -3.33 8.43 -17.51
N SER A 25 -3.02 9.23 -16.50
CA SER A 25 -1.79 10.02 -16.45
C SER A 25 -0.55 9.14 -16.40
N ALA A 26 -0.57 8.07 -15.58
CA ALA A 26 0.52 7.13 -15.46
C ALA A 26 0.78 6.36 -16.76
N ALA A 27 -0.29 5.93 -17.45
CA ALA A 27 -0.20 5.26 -18.75
C ALA A 27 0.39 6.17 -19.82
N ARG A 28 -0.02 7.45 -19.87
CA ARG A 28 0.49 8.42 -20.85
C ARG A 28 1.94 8.82 -20.60
N ALA A 29 2.35 8.91 -19.34
CA ALA A 29 3.71 9.29 -18.97
C ALA A 29 4.72 8.12 -19.05
N ASN A 30 4.24 6.87 -19.16
CA ASN A 30 5.05 5.65 -19.06
C ASN A 30 6.01 5.65 -17.85
N HIS A 31 5.57 6.28 -16.75
CA HIS A 31 6.41 6.54 -15.59
C HIS A 31 6.15 5.48 -14.52
N LYS A 32 7.05 4.50 -14.41
CA LYS A 32 6.89 3.31 -13.53
C LYS A 32 6.48 3.65 -12.10
N LEU A 33 7.05 4.71 -11.51
CA LEU A 33 6.66 5.16 -10.16
C LEU A 33 5.17 5.51 -10.06
N TYR A 34 4.62 6.23 -11.06
CA TYR A 34 3.22 6.64 -11.04
C TYR A 34 2.28 5.47 -11.33
N VAL A 35 2.72 4.52 -12.16
CA VAL A 35 1.99 3.26 -12.38
C VAL A 35 1.88 2.49 -11.06
N ALA A 36 2.99 2.31 -10.34
CA ALA A 36 3.00 1.65 -9.04
C ALA A 36 2.14 2.38 -7.99
N MET A 37 2.19 3.72 -7.94
CA MET A 37 1.34 4.51 -7.04
C MET A 37 -0.16 4.36 -7.36
N ALA A 38 -0.52 4.37 -8.65
CA ALA A 38 -1.90 4.14 -9.07
C ALA A 38 -2.38 2.72 -8.72
N ARG A 39 -1.52 1.71 -8.93
CA ARG A 39 -1.81 0.32 -8.52
C ARG A 39 -2.02 0.19 -7.02
N ARG A 40 -1.16 0.82 -6.19
CA ARG A 40 -1.38 0.84 -4.74
C ARG A 40 -2.73 1.46 -4.40
N ALA A 41 -3.05 2.63 -4.97
CA ALA A 41 -4.32 3.30 -4.72
C ALA A 41 -5.53 2.45 -5.12
N ARG A 42 -5.44 1.72 -6.24
CA ARG A 42 -6.45 0.74 -6.66
C ARG A 42 -6.56 -0.43 -5.67
N GLY A 43 -5.43 -0.95 -5.19
CA GLY A 43 -5.41 -1.99 -4.17
C GLY A 43 -6.09 -1.55 -2.87
N VAL A 44 -5.83 -0.31 -2.42
CA VAL A 44 -6.54 0.28 -1.27
C VAL A 44 -8.04 0.41 -1.55
N ALA A 45 -8.44 0.84 -2.75
CA ALA A 45 -9.86 0.91 -3.11
C ALA A 45 -10.56 -0.45 -3.02
N HIS A 46 -9.94 -1.51 -3.56
CA HIS A 46 -10.43 -2.89 -3.42
C HIS A 46 -10.48 -3.35 -1.95
N ARG A 47 -9.48 -2.99 -1.14
CA ARG A 47 -9.49 -3.32 0.29
C ARG A 47 -10.69 -2.65 0.99
N LEU A 48 -10.95 -1.37 0.70
CA LEU A 48 -12.07 -0.65 1.31
C LEU A 48 -13.45 -1.20 0.89
N THR A 49 -13.55 -1.88 -0.25
CA THR A 49 -14.78 -2.55 -0.72
C THR A 49 -14.87 -4.03 -0.31
N GLY A 50 -13.87 -4.57 0.38
CA GLY A 50 -13.81 -5.98 0.79
C GLY A 50 -13.38 -6.96 -0.30
N GLU A 51 -12.85 -6.45 -1.41
CA GLU A 51 -12.34 -7.23 -2.54
C GLU A 51 -10.88 -7.67 -2.28
N TRP A 52 -10.68 -8.48 -1.24
CA TRP A 52 -9.36 -8.78 -0.68
C TRP A 52 -8.36 -9.39 -1.67
N ASP A 53 -8.81 -10.33 -2.52
CA ASP A 53 -7.93 -10.97 -3.50
C ASP A 53 -7.44 -9.96 -4.55
N GLN A 54 -8.34 -9.10 -5.03
CA GLN A 54 -7.99 -8.04 -5.98
C GLN A 54 -7.09 -6.98 -5.33
N ALA A 55 -7.32 -6.68 -4.05
CA ALA A 55 -6.46 -5.79 -3.28
C ALA A 55 -5.04 -6.36 -3.18
N ALA A 56 -4.90 -7.63 -2.78
CA ALA A 56 -3.61 -8.31 -2.66
C ALA A 56 -2.85 -8.30 -3.99
N ASP A 57 -3.50 -8.65 -5.10
CA ASP A 57 -2.89 -8.67 -6.43
C ASP A 57 -2.34 -7.30 -6.84
N GLN A 58 -3.14 -6.24 -6.67
CA GLN A 58 -2.74 -4.88 -7.04
C GLN A 58 -1.59 -4.37 -6.15
N LEU A 59 -1.66 -4.63 -4.85
CA LEU A 59 -0.65 -4.19 -3.89
C LEU A 59 0.67 -4.97 -4.04
N ALA A 60 0.62 -6.27 -4.31
CA ALA A 60 1.80 -7.09 -4.57
C ALA A 60 2.54 -6.61 -5.83
N ALA A 61 1.80 -6.33 -6.90
CA ALA A 61 2.38 -5.79 -8.13
C ALA A 61 2.98 -4.40 -7.92
N ALA A 62 2.34 -3.54 -7.12
CA ALA A 62 2.90 -2.23 -6.75
C ALA A 62 4.19 -2.38 -5.92
N ALA A 63 4.22 -3.29 -4.95
CA ALA A 63 5.39 -3.53 -4.11
C ALA A 63 6.59 -4.05 -4.93
N GLU A 64 6.37 -4.93 -5.91
CA GLU A 64 7.42 -5.39 -6.83
C GLU A 64 8.02 -4.24 -7.63
N GLU A 65 7.18 -3.37 -8.21
CA GLU A 65 7.65 -2.19 -8.95
C GLU A 65 8.42 -1.22 -8.04
N PHE A 66 7.94 -0.96 -6.82
CA PHE A 66 8.63 -0.09 -5.87
C PHE A 66 9.98 -0.65 -5.39
N ARG A 67 10.11 -1.98 -5.28
CA ARG A 67 11.38 -2.66 -5.02
C ARG A 67 12.35 -2.49 -6.19
N ALA A 68 11.88 -2.67 -7.42
CA ALA A 68 12.70 -2.47 -8.61
C ALA A 68 13.19 -1.01 -8.78
N LEU A 69 12.47 -0.05 -8.20
CA LEU A 69 12.81 1.38 -8.20
C LEU A 69 13.61 1.82 -6.96
N ASP A 70 13.92 0.91 -6.04
CA ASP A 70 14.58 1.20 -4.76
C ASP A 70 13.93 2.35 -3.97
N THR A 71 12.61 2.23 -3.76
CA THR A 71 11.81 3.25 -3.07
C THR A 71 11.32 2.76 -1.69
N PRO A 72 12.19 2.67 -0.68
CA PRO A 72 11.87 2.09 0.64
C PRO A 72 10.62 2.71 1.30
N TRP A 73 10.41 4.02 1.12
CA TRP A 73 9.22 4.69 1.62
C TRP A 73 7.93 4.13 1.00
N GLN A 74 7.93 3.94 -0.32
CA GLN A 74 6.77 3.43 -1.03
C GLN A 74 6.56 1.94 -0.76
N ILE A 75 7.65 1.19 -0.60
CA ILE A 75 7.61 -0.22 -0.19
C ILE A 75 6.94 -0.36 1.17
N GLY A 76 7.37 0.41 2.18
CA GLY A 76 6.80 0.36 3.53
C GLY A 76 5.31 0.67 3.56
N LEU A 77 4.87 1.73 2.88
CA LEU A 77 3.45 2.07 2.78
C LEU A 77 2.62 0.97 2.12
N THR A 78 3.16 0.33 1.07
CA THR A 78 2.44 -0.75 0.34
C THR A 78 2.36 -2.03 1.17
N LEU A 79 3.40 -2.32 1.95
CA LEU A 79 3.45 -3.48 2.84
C LEU A 79 2.50 -3.33 4.03
N LEU A 80 2.31 -2.12 4.57
CA LEU A 80 1.23 -1.87 5.54
C LEU A 80 -0.12 -2.24 4.96
N GLU A 81 -0.42 -1.79 3.74
CA GLU A 81 -1.70 -2.12 3.09
C GLU A 81 -1.86 -3.63 2.83
N LEU A 82 -0.79 -4.33 2.44
CA LEU A 82 -0.81 -5.79 2.28
C LEU A 82 -1.06 -6.51 3.60
N GLY A 83 -0.41 -6.08 4.68
CA GLY A 83 -0.66 -6.65 6.01
C GLY A 83 -2.11 -6.47 6.44
N GLU A 84 -2.72 -5.31 6.16
CA GLU A 84 -4.14 -5.06 6.45
C GLU A 84 -5.07 -5.96 5.62
N VAL A 85 -4.75 -6.19 4.34
CA VAL A 85 -5.49 -7.15 3.50
C VAL A 85 -5.43 -8.55 4.11
N GLU A 86 -4.23 -9.04 4.44
CA GLU A 86 -4.05 -10.40 4.95
C GLU A 86 -4.65 -10.58 6.35
N HIS A 87 -4.56 -9.56 7.20
CA HIS A 87 -5.24 -9.55 8.49
C HIS A 87 -6.77 -9.64 8.31
N SER A 88 -7.33 -8.88 7.36
CA SER A 88 -8.76 -8.91 7.03
C SER A 88 -9.21 -10.27 6.47
N ARG A 89 -8.30 -11.02 5.84
CA ARG A 89 -8.52 -12.41 5.38
C ARG A 89 -8.37 -13.47 6.48
N GLY A 90 -7.93 -13.07 7.68
CA GLY A 90 -7.62 -13.98 8.78
C GLY A 90 -6.24 -14.65 8.69
N ASN A 91 -5.40 -14.21 7.76
CA ASN A 91 -4.05 -14.74 7.54
C ASN A 91 -3.03 -14.01 8.44
N THR A 92 -3.15 -14.19 9.75
CA THR A 92 -2.35 -13.48 10.76
C THR A 92 -0.85 -13.61 10.55
N ASP A 93 -0.34 -14.80 10.20
CA ASP A 93 1.09 -15.02 9.97
C ASP A 93 1.62 -14.15 8.81
N LEU A 94 0.91 -14.15 7.68
CA LEU A 94 1.29 -13.38 6.50
C LEU A 94 1.15 -11.87 6.72
N ALA A 95 0.12 -11.45 7.48
CA ALA A 95 0.00 -10.07 7.91
C ALA A 95 1.22 -9.62 8.73
N GLY A 96 1.68 -10.47 9.66
CA GLY A 96 2.86 -10.22 10.48
C GLY A 96 4.15 -10.13 9.66
N GLU A 97 4.29 -10.95 8.62
CA GLU A 97 5.43 -10.85 7.70
C GLU A 97 5.43 -9.48 6.97
N HIS A 98 4.28 -9.05 6.45
CA HIS A 98 4.16 -7.79 5.74
C HIS A 98 4.41 -6.58 6.65
N TYR A 99 3.83 -6.54 7.85
CA TYR A 99 4.08 -5.46 8.81
C TYR A 99 5.55 -5.43 9.28
N SER A 100 6.17 -6.59 9.49
CA SER A 100 7.60 -6.68 9.84
C SER A 100 8.49 -6.11 8.73
N GLN A 101 8.20 -6.45 7.48
CA GLN A 101 8.92 -5.90 6.34
C GLN A 101 8.68 -4.38 6.20
N ALA A 102 7.47 -3.89 6.49
CA ALA A 102 7.17 -2.46 6.48
C ALA A 102 7.97 -1.72 7.55
N LEU A 103 8.02 -2.26 8.77
CA LEU A 103 8.83 -1.73 9.88
C LEU A 103 10.30 -1.59 9.46
N THR A 104 10.91 -2.66 8.93
CA THR A 104 12.30 -2.61 8.44
C THR A 104 12.50 -1.54 7.35
N ALA A 105 11.52 -1.33 6.46
CA ALA A 105 11.61 -0.31 5.43
C ALA A 105 11.57 1.11 6.01
N PHE A 106 10.78 1.36 7.06
CA PHE A 106 10.70 2.65 7.73
C PHE A 106 11.89 2.92 8.64
N GLU A 107 12.41 1.90 9.35
CA GLU A 107 13.62 2.02 10.18
C GLU A 107 14.84 2.44 9.35
N ARG A 108 14.99 1.90 8.13
CA ARG A 108 16.04 2.31 7.19
C ARG A 108 15.98 3.79 6.83
N LEU A 109 14.80 4.39 6.94
CA LEU A 109 14.54 5.80 6.64
C LEU A 109 14.52 6.71 7.87
N GLY A 110 14.56 6.14 9.09
CA GLY A 110 14.33 6.88 10.33
C GLY A 110 12.93 7.52 10.40
N ALA A 111 11.94 6.88 9.77
CA ALA A 111 10.58 7.40 9.68
C ALA A 111 9.76 7.02 10.92
N VAL A 112 10.16 7.55 12.09
CA VAL A 112 9.66 7.15 13.42
C VAL A 112 8.13 6.99 13.51
N PRO A 113 7.28 7.93 13.04
CA PRO A 113 5.83 7.75 13.15
C PRO A 113 5.28 6.53 12.39
N TYR A 114 5.96 6.13 11.31
CA TYR A 114 5.57 4.99 10.47
C TYR A 114 6.16 3.68 10.99
N GLU A 115 7.32 3.74 11.66
CA GLU A 115 7.84 2.62 12.44
C GLU A 115 6.89 2.27 13.58
N GLU A 116 6.44 3.27 14.35
CA GLU A 116 5.45 3.08 15.42
C GLU A 116 4.15 2.49 14.89
N ARG A 117 3.60 3.04 13.80
CA ARG A 117 2.41 2.49 13.16
C ARG A 117 2.59 1.01 12.74
N ALA A 118 3.73 0.66 12.15
CA ALA A 118 3.99 -0.72 11.74
C ALA A 118 4.13 -1.66 12.95
N ARG A 119 4.71 -1.18 14.04
CA ARG A 119 4.84 -1.93 15.30
C ARG A 119 3.50 -2.15 15.97
N GLU A 120 2.66 -1.12 16.06
CA GLU A 120 1.29 -1.22 16.58
C GLU A 120 0.47 -2.25 15.77
N ALA A 121 0.62 -2.25 14.45
CA ALA A 121 -0.04 -3.22 13.58
C ALA A 121 0.48 -4.66 13.79
N LEU A 122 1.74 -4.85 14.18
CA LEU A 122 2.26 -6.17 14.57
C LEU A 122 1.71 -6.62 15.92
N GLU A 123 1.67 -5.71 16.88
CA GLU A 123 1.18 -5.98 18.24
C GLU A 123 -0.32 -6.28 18.26
N SER A 124 -1.09 -5.75 17.31
CA SER A 124 -2.53 -6.05 17.19
C SER A 124 -2.83 -7.47 16.67
N LEU A 125 -1.83 -8.21 16.18
CA LEU A 125 -1.98 -9.58 15.69
C LEU A 125 -1.94 -10.64 16.80
N SER A 126 -1.52 -10.27 18.02
CA SER A 126 -1.41 -11.17 19.19
C SER A 126 -2.64 -11.13 20.10
#